data_AF-A0A3M1ZU74-F1
#
_entry.id   AF-A0A3M1ZU74-F1
#
_cell.length_a   1.000
_cell.length_b   1.000
_cell.length_c   1.000
_cell.angle_alpha   90.00
_cell.angle_beta   90.00
_cell.angle_gamma   90.00
#
_symmetry.space_group_name_H-M   'P 1'
#
loop_
_entity.id
_entity.type
_entity.pdbx_description
1 polymer ?
#
loop_
_entity_poly.entity_id
_entity_poly.type
_entity_poly.pdbx_seq_one_letter_code
_entity_poly.pdbx_strand_id
1 'polypeptide(L)'
;MPENWSRFSYWVKWLLILLVLGVTAVYSSVVHFGFIWDDPLWYERLAQKNWLTVWLPFTDFQFYRPVTMAYHRFFLQPNGGFDAFSLHWGQICWHVLNTALVYRLSRRVGFQRVPAFLVTLLVALYPFSHQAIVWAVPHQPMAM
;
A
#
# COMPACT_ATOMS: atom_id res chain seq x y z
N MET A 1 2.41 -18.67 -38.94
CA MET A 1 2.42 -18.16 -37.54
C MET A 1 1.23 -17.24 -37.39
N PRO A 2 0.24 -17.48 -36.52
CA PRO A 2 -1.04 -16.79 -36.63
C PRO A 2 -0.99 -15.40 -35.98
N GLU A 3 -1.54 -14.44 -36.71
CA GLU A 3 -1.64 -12.98 -36.56
C GLU A 3 -2.42 -12.49 -35.30
N ASN A 4 -2.81 -13.41 -34.42
CA ASN A 4 -3.84 -13.20 -33.39
C ASN A 4 -3.27 -12.78 -32.03
N TRP A 5 -1.94 -12.81 -31.87
CA TRP A 5 -1.27 -12.55 -30.59
C TRP A 5 -1.23 -11.06 -30.21
N SER A 6 -1.27 -10.14 -31.18
CA SER A 6 -1.19 -8.70 -30.94
C SER A 6 -2.48 -8.17 -30.31
N ARG A 7 -3.64 -8.42 -30.94
CA ARG A 7 -4.98 -8.04 -30.43
C ARG A 7 -5.27 -8.60 -29.04
N PHE A 8 -4.80 -9.82 -28.78
CA PHE A 8 -5.07 -10.55 -27.54
C PHE A 8 -4.28 -10.04 -26.32
N SER A 9 -3.19 -9.29 -26.56
CA SER A 9 -2.39 -8.61 -25.53
C SER A 9 -3.03 -7.30 -25.04
N TYR A 10 -3.73 -6.59 -25.93
CA TYR A 10 -4.35 -5.29 -25.60
C TYR A 10 -5.47 -5.41 -24.57
N TRP A 11 -6.35 -6.41 -24.68
CA TRP A 11 -7.45 -6.59 -23.73
C TRP A 11 -6.98 -6.86 -22.30
N VAL A 12 -5.85 -7.57 -22.13
CA VAL A 12 -5.26 -7.79 -20.80
C VAL A 12 -4.72 -6.48 -20.22
N LYS A 13 -4.09 -5.63 -21.05
CA LYS A 13 -3.64 -4.31 -20.62
C LYS A 13 -4.83 -3.45 -20.17
N TRP A 14 -5.91 -3.43 -20.94
CA TRP A 14 -7.13 -2.71 -20.58
C TRP A 14 -7.78 -3.24 -19.30
N LEU A 15 -7.84 -4.56 -19.12
CA LEU A 15 -8.33 -5.17 -17.87
C LEU A 15 -7.49 -4.76 -16.66
N LEU A 16 -6.16 -4.71 -16.80
CA LEU A 16 -5.29 -4.25 -15.73
C LEU A 16 -5.45 -2.75 -15.46
N ILE A 17 -5.61 -1.93 -16.50
CA ILE A 17 -5.90 -0.51 -16.34
C ILE A 17 -7.22 -0.32 -15.59
N LEU A 18 -8.28 -1.02 -15.99
CA LEU A 18 -9.58 -0.96 -15.33
C LEU A 18 -9.51 -1.45 -13.88
N LEU A 19 -8.73 -2.49 -13.60
CA LEU A 19 -8.47 -2.96 -12.25
C LEU A 19 -7.79 -1.86 -11.41
N VAL A 20 -6.72 -1.25 -11.93
CA VAL A 20 -6.03 -0.15 -11.23
C VAL A 20 -6.97 1.01 -10.95
N LEU A 21 -7.73 1.47 -11.96
CA LEU A 21 -8.68 2.55 -11.82
C LEU A 21 -9.79 2.20 -10.82
N GLY A 22 -10.31 0.97 -10.88
CA GLY A 22 -11.34 0.47 -9.96
C GLY A 22 -10.85 0.42 -8.51
N VAL A 23 -9.66 -0.11 -8.28
CA VAL A 23 -9.04 -0.15 -6.94
C VAL A 23 -8.83 1.26 -6.41
N THR A 24 -8.20 2.14 -7.20
CA THR A 24 -8.00 3.54 -6.79
C THR A 24 -9.32 4.24 -6.49
N ALA A 25 -10.37 4.02 -7.30
CA ALA A 25 -11.68 4.60 -7.07
C ALA A 25 -12.31 4.11 -5.76
N VAL A 26 -12.28 2.80 -5.49
CA VAL A 26 -12.82 2.19 -4.26
C VAL A 26 -12.16 2.77 -3.00
N TYR A 27 -10.84 2.98 -3.03
CA TYR A 27 -10.10 3.48 -1.88
C TYR A 27 -9.87 5.00 -1.89
N SER A 28 -10.38 5.72 -2.89
CA SER A 28 -10.13 7.17 -3.04
C SER A 28 -10.59 8.00 -1.84
N SER A 29 -11.68 7.59 -1.17
CA SER A 29 -12.21 8.29 -0.01
C SER A 29 -11.26 8.30 1.19
N VAL A 30 -10.34 7.34 1.26
CA VAL A 30 -9.39 7.18 2.38
C VAL A 30 -8.46 8.39 2.51
N VAL A 31 -8.14 9.07 1.42
CA VAL A 31 -7.20 10.22 1.44
C VAL A 31 -7.73 11.42 2.23
N HIS A 32 -9.01 11.40 2.59
CA HIS A 32 -9.65 12.41 3.42
C HIS A 32 -9.61 12.08 4.91
N PHE A 33 -9.14 10.89 5.29
CA PHE A 33 -8.91 10.55 6.69
C PHE A 33 -7.60 11.15 7.17
N GLY A 34 -7.61 11.58 8.43
CA GLY A 34 -6.40 12.01 9.14
C GLY A 34 -5.79 10.85 9.93
N PHE A 35 -4.72 11.16 10.64
CA PHE A 35 -4.17 10.28 11.66
C PHE A 35 -5.20 10.05 12.78
N ILE A 36 -5.39 8.81 13.20
CA ILE A 36 -6.40 8.44 14.20
C ILE A 36 -5.74 7.86 15.46
N TRP A 37 -6.43 7.95 16.60
CA TRP A 37 -5.95 7.41 17.88
C TRP A 37 -4.56 7.92 18.29
N ASP A 38 -3.60 7.02 18.50
CA ASP A 38 -2.23 7.28 18.94
C ASP A 38 -1.27 7.53 17.76
N ASP A 39 -1.76 7.55 16.52
CA ASP A 39 -0.94 7.80 15.35
C ASP A 39 -0.07 9.06 15.47
N PRO A 40 -0.60 10.22 15.92
CA PRO A 40 0.21 11.44 16.06
C PRO A 40 1.41 11.27 16.99
N LEU A 41 1.24 10.53 18.09
CA LEU A 41 2.32 10.27 19.07
C LEU A 41 3.46 9.46 18.44
N TRP A 42 3.13 8.45 17.64
CA TRP A 42 4.14 7.60 17.00
C TRP A 42 4.87 8.34 15.86
N TYR A 43 4.15 9.16 15.11
CA TYR A 43 4.74 10.02 14.10
C TYR A 43 5.65 11.08 14.73
N GLU A 44 5.24 11.70 15.84
CA GLU A 44 6.09 12.63 16.60
C GLU A 44 7.41 11.97 17.03
N ARG A 45 7.37 10.74 17.58
CA ARG A 45 8.58 9.99 17.93
C ARG A 45 9.50 9.73 16.73
N LEU A 46 8.91 9.44 15.56
CA LEU A 46 9.66 9.23 14.33
C LEU A 46 10.26 10.55 13.79
N ALA A 47 9.57 11.68 13.97
CA ALA A 47 10.07 13.01 13.58
C ALA A 47 11.41 13.34 14.26
N GLN A 48 11.57 12.92 15.52
CA GLN A 48 12.79 13.12 16.31
C GLN A 48 13.99 12.27 15.86
N LYS A 49 13.76 11.26 15.02
CA LYS A 49 14.85 10.44 14.48
C LYS A 49 15.46 11.13 13.26
N ASN A 50 16.61 10.68 12.79
CA ASN A 50 17.20 11.03 11.50
C ASN A 50 17.31 9.81 10.58
N TRP A 51 17.65 10.01 9.31
CA TRP A 51 17.72 8.94 8.30
C TRP A 51 18.63 7.78 8.69
N LEU A 52 19.76 8.04 9.35
CA LEU A 52 20.67 6.99 9.81
C LEU A 52 20.07 6.24 11.00
N THR A 53 19.57 6.97 11.98
CA THR A 53 19.04 6.38 13.21
C THR A 53 17.83 5.49 12.95
N VAL A 54 17.01 5.77 11.93
CA VAL A 54 15.85 4.93 11.56
C VAL A 54 16.23 3.49 11.20
N TRP A 55 17.49 3.25 10.84
CA TRP A 55 18.05 1.92 10.58
C TRP A 55 18.69 1.27 11.81
N LEU A 56 18.66 1.92 12.97
CA LEU A 56 19.12 1.38 14.24
C LEU A 56 17.95 1.04 15.17
N PRO A 57 18.07 0.03 16.04
CA PRO A 57 17.04 -0.30 17.03
C PRO A 57 16.75 0.86 17.98
N PHE A 58 15.49 0.99 18.41
CA PHE A 58 15.04 1.96 19.39
C PHE A 58 14.28 1.29 20.52
N THR A 59 14.39 1.83 21.72
CA THR A 59 13.58 1.41 22.89
C THR A 59 12.18 2.01 22.88
N ASP A 60 11.97 3.08 22.12
CA ASP A 60 10.79 3.93 22.20
C ASP A 60 9.61 3.41 21.35
N PHE A 61 9.84 2.34 20.58
CA PHE A 61 8.87 1.67 19.73
C PHE A 61 8.74 0.21 20.15
N GLN A 62 7.50 -0.27 20.28
CA GLN A 62 7.27 -1.68 20.61
C GLN A 62 7.68 -2.62 19.47
N PHE A 63 7.49 -2.19 18.21
CA PHE A 63 7.92 -2.94 17.04
C PHE A 63 8.86 -2.10 16.19
N TYR A 64 10.13 -2.51 16.16
CA TYR A 64 11.10 -1.90 15.27
C TYR A 64 10.90 -2.41 13.83
N ARG A 65 10.52 -1.51 12.92
CA ARG A 65 10.24 -1.81 11.50
C ARG A 65 10.98 -0.82 10.59
N PRO A 66 12.31 -0.96 10.41
CA PRO A 66 13.15 0.06 9.78
C PRO A 66 12.67 0.48 8.39
N VAL A 67 12.26 -0.48 7.57
CA VAL A 67 11.80 -0.21 6.20
C VAL A 67 10.54 0.67 6.20
N THR A 68 9.56 0.36 7.05
CA THR A 68 8.33 1.13 7.15
C THR A 68 8.56 2.49 7.80
N MET A 69 9.44 2.56 8.81
CA MET A 69 9.84 3.83 9.43
C MET A 69 10.56 4.75 8.43
N ALA A 70 11.48 4.20 7.62
CA ALA A 70 12.16 4.94 6.56
C ALA A 70 11.16 5.40 5.49
N TYR A 71 10.21 4.54 5.13
CA TYR A 71 9.12 4.88 4.23
C TYR A 71 8.29 6.06 4.75
N HIS A 72 7.81 6.01 6.00
CA HIS A 72 7.06 7.11 6.61
C HIS A 72 7.87 8.40 6.69
N ARG A 73 9.18 8.32 6.94
CA ARG A 73 10.05 9.48 7.03
C ARG A 73 10.14 10.30 5.73
N PHE A 74 9.85 9.72 4.56
CA PHE A 74 9.73 10.48 3.32
C PHE A 74 8.59 11.51 3.35
N PHE A 75 7.62 11.35 4.25
CA PHE A 75 6.44 12.21 4.38
C PHE A 75 6.54 13.20 5.55
N LEU A 76 7.71 13.27 6.20
CA LEU A 76 8.01 14.25 7.25
C LEU A 76 8.17 15.64 6.62
N GLN A 77 7.38 16.59 7.10
CA GLN A 77 7.41 17.98 6.67
C GLN A 77 8.42 18.81 7.49
N PRO A 78 8.87 19.96 6.99
CA PRO A 78 9.83 20.82 7.70
C PRO A 78 9.36 21.31 9.08
N ASN A 79 8.04 21.37 9.32
CA ASN A 79 7.45 21.76 10.61
C ASN A 79 7.40 20.60 11.63
N GLY A 80 7.94 19.42 11.29
CA GLY A 80 7.91 18.22 12.15
C GLY A 80 6.62 17.39 12.04
N GLY A 81 5.62 17.86 11.28
CA GLY A 81 4.39 17.11 11.02
C GLY A 81 4.53 16.11 9.87
N PHE A 82 3.51 15.26 9.69
CA PHE A 82 3.43 14.32 8.57
C PHE A 82 2.25 14.65 7.67
N ASP A 83 2.42 14.46 6.37
CA ASP A 83 1.34 14.62 5.40
C ASP A 83 0.50 13.35 5.27
N ALA A 84 -0.64 13.30 5.98
CA ALA A 84 -1.58 12.17 5.93
C ALA A 84 -2.12 11.92 4.50
N PHE A 85 -2.39 12.99 3.74
CA PHE A 85 -2.92 12.87 2.38
C PHE A 85 -1.94 12.12 1.48
N SER A 86 -0.67 12.54 1.48
CA SER A 86 0.37 11.87 0.69
C SER A 86 0.67 10.45 1.18
N LEU A 87 0.62 10.20 2.49
CA LEU A 87 0.78 8.85 3.06
C LEU A 87 -0.31 7.89 2.58
N HIS A 88 -1.58 8.30 2.62
CA HIS A 88 -2.69 7.48 2.12
C HIS A 88 -2.56 7.20 0.61
N TRP A 89 -2.18 8.20 -0.19
CA TRP A 89 -1.87 7.97 -1.60
C TRP A 89 -0.73 6.97 -1.78
N GLY A 90 0.31 7.07 -0.96
CA GLY A 90 1.40 6.11 -0.94
C GLY A 90 0.92 4.67 -0.67
N GLN A 91 0.01 4.48 0.29
CA GLN A 91 -0.59 3.17 0.59
C GLN A 91 -1.45 2.65 -0.58
N ILE A 92 -2.27 3.51 -1.18
CA ILE A 92 -3.07 3.16 -2.37
C ILE A 92 -2.15 2.72 -3.52
N CYS A 93 -1.07 3.45 -3.78
CA CYS A 93 -0.08 3.10 -4.80
C CYS A 93 0.56 1.72 -4.52
N TRP A 94 0.94 1.44 -3.28
CA TRP A 94 1.46 0.13 -2.89
C TRP A 94 0.43 -0.98 -3.08
N HIS A 95 -0.85 -0.74 -2.76
CA HIS A 95 -1.92 -1.71 -2.98
C HIS A 95 -2.16 -1.98 -4.46
N VAL A 96 -2.25 -0.94 -5.27
CA VAL A 96 -2.36 -1.05 -6.74
C VAL A 96 -1.19 -1.85 -7.32
N LEU A 97 0.05 -1.57 -6.89
CA LEU A 97 1.21 -2.34 -7.31
C LEU A 97 1.09 -3.81 -6.91
N ASN A 98 0.71 -4.09 -5.65
CA ASN A 98 0.55 -5.46 -5.15
C ASN A 98 -0.54 -6.22 -5.91
N THR A 99 -1.69 -5.62 -6.18
CA THR A 99 -2.76 -6.26 -6.97
C THR A 99 -2.29 -6.59 -8.40
N ALA A 100 -1.54 -5.69 -9.05
CA ALA A 100 -0.95 -5.96 -10.35
C ALA A 100 0.10 -7.09 -10.30
N LEU A 101 0.91 -7.14 -9.24
CA LEU A 101 1.89 -8.21 -9.02
C LEU A 101 1.21 -9.55 -8.74
N VAL A 102 0.12 -9.59 -7.98
CA VAL A 102 -0.68 -10.81 -7.75
C VAL A 102 -1.19 -11.37 -9.06
N TYR A 103 -1.75 -10.55 -9.96
CA TYR A 103 -2.15 -11.02 -11.28
C TYR A 103 -0.98 -11.66 -12.04
N ARG A 104 0.17 -10.96 -12.10
CA ARG A 104 1.37 -11.46 -12.78
C ARG A 104 1.88 -12.76 -12.16
N LEU A 105 1.84 -12.87 -10.83
CA LEU A 105 2.23 -14.07 -10.09
C LEU A 105 1.28 -15.23 -10.40
N SER A 106 -0.04 -15.02 -10.33
CA SER A 106 -1.04 -16.02 -10.69
C SER A 106 -0.83 -16.54 -12.12
N ARG A 107 -0.49 -15.64 -13.06
CA ARG A 107 -0.15 -16.02 -14.44
C ARG A 107 1.13 -16.87 -14.52
N ARG A 108 2.13 -16.60 -13.68
CA ARG A 108 3.40 -17.34 -13.65
C ARG A 108 3.29 -18.72 -13.02
N VAL A 109 2.40 -18.90 -12.05
CA VAL A 109 2.14 -20.21 -11.41
C VAL A 109 1.17 -21.09 -12.20
N GLY A 110 0.79 -20.69 -13.41
CA GLY A 110 0.04 -21.52 -14.35
C GLY A 110 -1.48 -21.32 -14.35
N PHE A 111 -2.03 -20.38 -13.57
CA PHE A 111 -3.47 -20.14 -13.59
C PHE A 111 -3.90 -19.64 -14.96
N GLN A 112 -5.09 -20.04 -15.41
CA GLN A 112 -5.74 -19.43 -16.57
C GLN A 112 -6.15 -17.97 -16.26
N ARG A 113 -6.47 -17.18 -17.30
CA ARG A 113 -6.61 -15.72 -17.14
C ARG A 113 -7.77 -15.34 -16.23
N VAL A 114 -8.90 -16.01 -16.38
CA VAL A 114 -10.09 -15.78 -15.57
C VAL A 114 -9.81 -16.12 -14.09
N PRO A 115 -9.31 -17.33 -13.73
CA PRO A 115 -8.89 -17.60 -12.35
C PRO A 115 -7.86 -16.60 -11.80
N ALA A 116 -6.85 -16.23 -12.58
CA ALA A 116 -5.85 -15.24 -12.17
C ALA A 116 -6.48 -13.86 -11.88
N PHE A 117 -7.44 -13.44 -12.70
CA PHE A 117 -8.19 -12.21 -12.49
C PHE A 117 -9.05 -12.29 -11.24
N LEU A 118 -9.76 -13.40 -11.00
CA LEU A 118 -10.58 -13.58 -9.80
C LEU A 118 -9.75 -13.55 -8.51
N VAL A 119 -8.58 -14.21 -8.49
CA VAL A 119 -7.63 -14.12 -7.36
C VAL A 119 -7.19 -12.68 -7.12
N THR A 120 -6.90 -11.95 -8.20
CA THR A 120 -6.50 -10.55 -8.11
C THR A 120 -7.64 -9.69 -7.56
N LEU A 121 -8.86 -9.90 -8.04
CA LEU A 121 -10.06 -9.17 -7.59
C LEU A 121 -10.35 -9.42 -6.11
N LEU A 122 -10.17 -10.67 -5.66
CA LEU A 122 -10.24 -11.00 -4.24
C LEU A 122 -9.22 -10.15 -3.48
N VAL A 123 -7.92 -10.20 -3.79
CA VAL A 123 -6.92 -9.40 -3.06
C VAL A 123 -7.21 -7.89 -3.13
N ALA A 124 -7.66 -7.39 -4.28
CA ALA A 124 -7.97 -5.98 -4.49
C ALA A 124 -9.11 -5.47 -3.59
N LEU A 125 -10.15 -6.28 -3.38
CA LEU A 125 -11.39 -5.89 -2.71
C LEU A 125 -11.57 -6.51 -1.31
N TYR A 126 -10.72 -7.45 -0.91
CA TYR A 126 -10.93 -8.24 0.31
C TYR A 126 -10.73 -7.42 1.59
N PRO A 127 -11.61 -7.57 2.62
CA PRO A 127 -11.67 -6.69 3.78
C PRO A 127 -10.41 -6.62 4.64
N PHE A 128 -9.46 -7.57 4.58
CA PHE A 128 -8.19 -7.42 5.30
C PHE A 128 -7.27 -6.35 4.71
N SER A 129 -7.49 -5.95 3.46
CA SER A 129 -6.79 -4.79 2.90
C SER A 129 -7.36 -3.46 3.43
N HIS A 130 -8.57 -3.44 3.99
CA HIS A 130 -9.19 -2.24 4.54
C HIS A 130 -8.33 -1.61 5.64
N GLN A 131 -7.91 -2.35 6.67
CA GLN A 131 -7.06 -1.76 7.72
C GLN A 131 -5.71 -1.29 7.18
N ALA A 132 -5.08 -2.05 6.29
CA ALA A 132 -3.76 -1.70 5.75
C ALA A 132 -3.77 -0.52 4.77
N ILE A 133 -4.92 -0.20 4.17
CA ILE A 133 -5.09 0.91 3.22
C ILE A 133 -5.72 2.12 3.91
N VAL A 134 -6.79 1.89 4.67
CA VAL A 134 -7.59 2.94 5.31
C VAL A 134 -6.84 3.56 6.48
N TRP A 135 -6.06 2.77 7.20
CA TRP A 135 -5.25 3.28 8.30
C TRP A 135 -3.80 3.37 7.85
N ALA A 136 -3.23 4.58 7.94
CA ALA A 136 -1.79 4.82 7.80
C ALA A 136 -1.06 4.36 9.09
N VAL A 137 -1.29 3.11 9.50
CA VAL A 137 -0.98 2.60 10.85
C VAL A 137 0.52 2.79 11.14
N PRO A 138 0.86 3.59 12.16
CA PRO A 138 2.20 3.63 12.72
C PRO A 138 2.43 2.42 13.62
N HIS A 139 3.63 2.29 14.18
CA HIS A 139 4.05 1.10 14.91
C HIS A 139 3.42 1.03 16.32
N GLN A 140 2.11 0.79 16.37
CA GLN A 140 1.28 0.70 17.57
C GLN A 140 1.66 -0.46 18.51
N PRO A 141 1.30 -0.36 19.80
CA PRO A 141 1.43 -1.44 20.75
C PRO A 141 0.38 -2.53 20.49
N MET A 142 0.68 -3.79 20.85
CA MET A 142 -0.34 -4.83 20.91
C MET A 142 -1.33 -4.46 22.02
N ALA A 143 -2.64 -4.46 21.74
CA ALA A 143 -3.64 -4.38 22.80
C ALA A 143 -3.40 -5.54 23.78
N MET A 144 -3.28 -5.22 25.07
CA MET A 144 -3.30 -6.23 26.14
C MET A 144 -4.70 -6.84 26.24
#